data_AF-A0A1I7Y9T8-F1
#
_entry.id   AF-A0A1I7Y9T8-F1
#
_cell.length_a   1.000
_cell.length_b   1.000
_cell.length_c   1.000
_cell.angle_alpha   90.00
_cell.angle_beta   90.00
_cell.angle_gamma   90.00
#
_symmetry.space_group_name_H-M   'P 1'
#
loop_
_entity.id
_entity.type
_entity.pdbx_description
1 polymer ?
#
loop_
_entity_poly.entity_id
_entity_poly.type
_entity_poly.pdbx_seq_one_letter_code
_entity_poly.pdbx_strand_id
1 'polypeptide(L)'
;MGSQSTPAPTSQRVEYVKASIAMLEHTSRCRDPACPSDSCYKLSRVMVHNRGCRRRRIESCFVCQQLVTLCRFHAKECHKERCRVPYCQRIRRKLQERAMALLDEPSLLE
;
A
#
# COMPACT_ATOMS: atom_id res chain seq x y z
N MET A 1 -13.86 22.67 -20.92
CA MET A 1 -13.37 22.12 -19.64
C MET A 1 -13.75 20.65 -19.61
N GLY A 2 -12.79 19.75 -19.85
CA GLY A 2 -13.05 18.31 -20.02
C GLY A 2 -13.03 17.58 -18.69
N SER A 3 -14.18 17.08 -18.27
CA SER A 3 -14.35 16.18 -17.13
C SER A 3 -13.55 14.90 -17.37
N GLN A 4 -12.49 14.69 -16.59
CA GLN A 4 -11.72 13.45 -16.62
C GLN A 4 -12.53 12.35 -15.92
N SER A 5 -13.36 11.67 -16.70
CA SER A 5 -14.03 10.43 -16.30
C SER A 5 -12.96 9.39 -16.02
N THR A 6 -12.77 9.05 -14.75
CA THR A 6 -11.90 7.93 -14.39
C THR A 6 -12.58 6.64 -14.88
N PRO A 7 -11.93 5.85 -15.75
CA PRO A 7 -12.55 4.61 -16.24
C PRO A 7 -12.72 3.64 -15.07
N ALA A 8 -13.89 3.01 -14.97
CA ALA A 8 -14.20 2.01 -13.96
C ALA A 8 -13.12 0.91 -13.96
N PRO A 9 -12.70 0.42 -12.77
CA PRO A 9 -11.66 -0.60 -12.69
C PRO A 9 -12.11 -1.89 -13.39
N THR A 10 -11.31 -2.39 -14.34
CA THR A 10 -11.57 -3.67 -15.01
C THR A 10 -11.36 -4.84 -14.04
N SER A 11 -12.10 -5.95 -14.22
CA SER A 11 -11.99 -7.14 -13.35
C SER A 11 -10.54 -7.65 -13.24
N GLN A 12 -9.83 -7.68 -14.37
CA GLN A 12 -8.42 -8.08 -14.43
C GLN A 12 -7.49 -7.18 -13.59
N ARG A 13 -7.74 -5.86 -13.53
CA ARG A 13 -6.96 -4.95 -12.68
C ARG A 13 -7.20 -5.24 -11.20
N VAL A 14 -8.45 -5.52 -10.82
CA VAL A 14 -8.80 -5.85 -9.43
C VAL A 14 -8.12 -7.16 -9.00
N GLU A 15 -8.16 -8.19 -9.85
CA GLU A 15 -7.50 -9.47 -9.59
C GLU A 15 -5.99 -9.31 -9.45
N TYR A 16 -5.36 -8.54 -10.34
CA TYR A 16 -3.92 -8.26 -10.27
C TYR A 16 -3.53 -7.57 -8.96
N VAL A 17 -4.32 -6.58 -8.50
CA VAL A 17 -4.08 -5.90 -7.23
C VAL A 17 -4.23 -6.87 -6.05
N LYS A 18 -5.27 -7.71 -6.04
CA LYS A 18 -5.46 -8.74 -5.01
C LYS A 18 -4.27 -9.71 -4.95
N ALA A 19 -3.83 -10.22 -6.10
CA ALA A 19 -2.65 -11.10 -6.19
C ALA A 19 -1.38 -10.39 -5.70
N SER A 20 -1.21 -9.11 -6.05
CA SER A 20 -0.07 -8.30 -5.61
C SER A 20 -0.07 -8.07 -4.09
N ILE A 21 -1.25 -7.88 -3.47
CA ILE A 21 -1.39 -7.77 -2.01
C ILE A 21 -1.04 -9.11 -1.35
N ALA A 22 -1.53 -10.23 -1.88
CA ALA A 22 -1.20 -11.56 -1.37
C ALA A 22 0.31 -11.84 -1.44
N MET A 23 0.96 -11.45 -2.54
CA MET A 23 2.41 -11.55 -2.66
C MET A 23 3.14 -10.64 -1.66
N LEU A 24 2.70 -9.39 -1.50
CA LEU A 24 3.26 -8.46 -0.50
C LEU A 24 3.19 -9.04 0.92
N GLU A 25 2.07 -9.64 1.27
CA GLU A 25 1.88 -10.33 2.54
C GLU A 25 2.82 -11.52 2.71
N HIS A 26 2.95 -12.37 1.69
CA HIS A 26 3.88 -13.48 1.68
C HIS A 26 5.31 -12.98 1.87
N THR A 27 5.78 -12.07 1.02
CA THR A 27 7.15 -11.57 1.05
C THR A 27 7.48 -10.86 2.37
N SER A 28 6.51 -10.17 2.98
CA SER A 28 6.68 -9.55 4.30
C SER A 28 6.90 -10.56 5.44
N ARG A 29 6.53 -11.84 5.23
CA ARG A 29 6.72 -12.94 6.18
C ARG A 29 7.84 -13.89 5.78
N CYS A 30 8.13 -13.98 4.48
CA CYS A 30 9.11 -14.88 3.93
C CYS A 30 10.52 -14.51 4.40
N ARG A 31 11.26 -15.51 4.88
CA ARG A 31 12.66 -15.40 5.30
C ARG A 31 13.55 -16.38 4.57
N ASP A 32 12.97 -17.13 3.62
CA ASP A 32 13.66 -18.16 2.87
C ASP A 32 14.39 -17.53 1.68
N PRO A 33 15.74 -17.53 1.67
CA PRO A 33 16.51 -17.04 0.53
C PRO A 33 16.37 -17.93 -0.72
N ALA A 34 15.92 -19.18 -0.56
CA ALA A 34 15.69 -20.14 -1.64
C ALA A 34 14.20 -20.26 -2.02
N CYS A 35 13.37 -19.27 -1.65
CA CYS A 35 11.95 -19.27 -2.00
C CYS A 35 11.76 -19.42 -3.52
N PRO A 36 10.99 -20.43 -4.00
CA PRO A 36 10.89 -20.75 -5.43
C PRO A 36 10.09 -19.71 -6.24
N SER A 37 9.45 -18.75 -5.57
CA SER A 37 8.66 -17.71 -6.22
C SER A 37 9.54 -16.56 -6.70
N ASP A 38 9.72 -16.44 -8.01
CA ASP A 38 10.42 -15.30 -8.64
C ASP A 38 9.78 -13.94 -8.27
N SER A 39 8.46 -13.92 -8.13
CA SER A 39 7.73 -12.72 -7.68
C SER A 39 8.08 -12.35 -6.23
N CYS A 40 8.29 -13.33 -5.36
CA CYS A 40 8.78 -13.09 -3.99
C CYS A 40 10.17 -12.48 -4.01
N TYR A 41 11.09 -13.01 -4.83
CA TYR A 41 12.43 -12.46 -4.98
C TYR A 41 12.41 -11.00 -5.47
N LYS A 42 11.66 -10.71 -6.54
CA LYS A 42 11.50 -9.36 -7.09
C LYS A 42 10.93 -8.38 -6.04
N LEU A 43 9.87 -8.78 -5.33
CA LEU A 43 9.24 -7.92 -4.33
C LEU A 43 10.12 -7.74 -3.09
N SER A 44 10.93 -8.74 -2.74
CA SER A 44 11.93 -8.65 -1.67
C SER A 44 12.95 -7.57 -1.97
N ARG A 45 13.46 -7.51 -3.20
CA ARG A 45 14.38 -6.46 -3.65
C ARG A 45 13.75 -5.07 -3.55
N VAL A 46 12.48 -4.92 -3.90
CA VAL A 46 11.74 -3.66 -3.75
C VAL A 46 11.64 -3.25 -2.28
N MET A 47 11.37 -4.18 -1.36
CA MET A 47 11.33 -3.89 0.08
C MET A 47 12.70 -3.52 0.65
N VAL A 48 13.78 -4.19 0.22
CA VAL A 48 15.16 -3.84 0.61
C VAL A 48 15.50 -2.43 0.11
N HIS A 49 15.26 -2.14 -1.16
CA HIS A 49 15.43 -0.80 -1.74
C HIS A 49 14.70 0.25 -0.90
N ASN A 50 13.43 0.00 -0.59
CA ASN A 50 12.57 0.94 0.11
C ASN A 50 13.04 1.28 1.54
N ARG A 51 13.78 0.38 2.22
CA ARG A 51 14.39 0.66 3.52
C ARG A 51 15.54 1.67 3.43
N GLY A 52 16.39 1.54 2.39
CA GLY A 52 17.57 2.40 2.19
C GLY A 52 17.34 3.60 1.25
N CYS A 53 16.19 3.70 0.60
CA CYS A 53 15.92 4.72 -0.41
C CYS A 53 15.81 6.12 0.20
N ARG A 54 16.89 6.90 0.11
CA ARG A 54 16.92 8.33 0.48
C ARG A 54 16.03 9.16 -0.42
N ARG A 55 15.97 8.79 -1.71
CA ARG A 55 15.14 9.45 -2.72
C ARG A 55 13.74 9.65 -2.20
N ARG A 56 13.08 8.62 -1.66
CA ARG A 56 11.73 8.66 -1.06
C ARG A 56 11.43 9.87 -0.17
N ARG A 57 12.41 10.44 0.54
CA ARG A 57 12.21 11.59 1.45
C ARG A 57 12.54 12.94 0.79
N ILE A 58 13.45 12.97 -0.16
CA ILE A 58 14.03 14.20 -0.74
C ILE A 58 13.41 14.49 -2.11
N GLU A 59 13.12 13.43 -2.88
CA GLU A 59 12.59 13.45 -4.23
C GLU A 59 11.53 12.34 -4.43
N SER A 60 10.75 12.37 -5.50
CA SER A 60 9.76 11.33 -5.78
C SER A 60 10.42 10.05 -6.32
N CYS A 61 10.50 8.99 -5.50
CA CYS A 61 10.93 7.67 -5.97
C CYS A 61 9.73 6.84 -6.43
N PHE A 62 9.60 6.61 -7.74
CA PHE A 62 8.49 5.85 -8.34
C PHE A 62 8.33 4.44 -7.74
N VAL A 63 9.43 3.68 -7.59
CA VAL A 63 9.40 2.33 -6.99
C VAL A 63 8.82 2.37 -5.57
N CYS A 64 9.25 3.33 -4.76
CA CYS A 64 8.74 3.49 -3.41
C CYS A 64 7.27 3.96 -3.39
N GLN A 65 6.87 4.84 -4.31
CA GLN A 65 5.49 5.28 -4.45
C GLN A 65 4.57 4.11 -4.79
N GLN A 66 4.96 3.26 -5.74
CA GLN A 66 4.20 2.07 -6.11
C GLN A 66 4.04 1.10 -4.92
N LEU A 67 5.12 0.86 -4.16
CA LEU A 67 5.04 0.03 -2.95
C LEU A 67 4.10 0.64 -1.91
N VAL A 68 4.18 1.95 -1.65
CA VAL A 68 3.30 2.64 -0.69
C VAL A 68 1.84 2.57 -1.15
N THR A 69 1.57 2.71 -2.45
CA THR A 69 0.23 2.56 -3.02
C THR A 69 -0.32 1.16 -2.79
N LEU A 70 0.48 0.11 -3.04
CA LEU A 70 0.08 -1.27 -2.76
C LEU A 70 -0.19 -1.49 -1.25
N CYS A 71 0.67 -0.94 -0.39
CA CYS A 71 0.48 -0.99 1.06
C CYS A 71 -0.79 -0.25 1.50
N ARG A 72 -1.22 0.81 0.79
CA ARG A 72 -2.50 1.49 1.07
C ARG A 72 -3.69 0.59 0.76
N PHE A 73 -3.68 -0.13 -0.37
CA PHE A 73 -4.75 -1.07 -0.68
C PHE A 73 -4.84 -2.17 0.38
N HIS A 74 -3.71 -2.74 0.79
CA HIS A 74 -3.67 -3.69 1.90
C HIS A 74 -4.21 -3.08 3.21
N ALA A 75 -3.80 -1.85 3.55
CA ALA A 75 -4.16 -1.20 4.81
C ALA A 75 -5.66 -0.91 4.97
N LYS A 76 -6.41 -0.73 3.87
CA LYS A 76 -7.87 -0.50 3.92
C LYS A 76 -8.63 -1.68 4.53
N GLU A 77 -8.21 -2.90 4.20
CA GLU A 77 -8.89 -4.15 4.62
C GLU A 77 -8.14 -4.86 5.77
N CYS A 78 -7.00 -4.34 6.22
CA CYS A 78 -6.16 -5.00 7.20
C CYS A 78 -6.53 -4.57 8.63
N HIS A 79 -6.93 -5.52 9.47
CA HIS A 79 -7.25 -5.27 10.88
C HIS A 79 -6.22 -5.84 11.86
N LYS A 80 -5.19 -6.56 11.39
CA LYS A 80 -4.17 -7.24 12.22
C LYS A 80 -3.38 -6.24 13.06
N GLU A 81 -3.35 -6.38 14.39
CA GLU A 81 -2.60 -5.47 15.27
C GLU A 81 -1.10 -5.48 14.96
N ARG A 82 -0.51 -6.67 14.85
CA ARG A 82 0.92 -6.89 14.55
C ARG A 82 1.16 -7.25 13.08
N CYS A 83 0.71 -6.39 12.17
CA CYS A 83 0.95 -6.60 10.74
C CYS A 83 2.44 -6.43 10.37
N ARG A 84 3.01 -7.40 9.65
CA ARG A 84 4.40 -7.36 9.16
C ARG A 84 4.59 -6.60 7.85
N VAL A 85 3.50 -6.24 7.17
CA VAL A 85 3.56 -5.48 5.91
C VAL A 85 4.10 -4.08 6.20
N PRO A 86 5.14 -3.62 5.47
CA PRO A 86 5.71 -2.29 5.67
C PRO A 86 4.64 -1.22 5.51
N TYR A 87 4.72 -0.15 6.31
CA TYR A 87 3.79 0.98 6.31
C TYR A 87 2.35 0.70 6.72
N CYS A 88 1.89 -0.55 6.80
CA CYS A 88 0.49 -0.88 7.06
C CYS A 88 -0.04 -0.15 8.31
N GLN A 89 0.63 -0.30 9.45
CA GLN A 89 0.23 0.36 10.70
C GLN A 89 0.17 1.89 10.57
N ARG A 90 1.20 2.50 9.96
CA ARG A 90 1.26 3.96 9.78
C ARG A 90 0.16 4.46 8.85
N ILE A 91 -0.13 3.72 7.78
CA ILE A 91 -1.19 4.07 6.83
C ILE A 91 -2.55 3.91 7.50
N ARG A 92 -2.81 2.79 8.20
CA ARG A 92 -4.06 2.55 8.92
C ARG A 92 -4.36 3.66 9.91
N ARG A 93 -3.39 4.05 10.73
CA ARG A 93 -3.56 5.18 11.65
C ARG A 93 -3.95 6.46 10.91
N LYS A 94 -3.27 6.79 9.81
CA LYS A 94 -3.63 7.96 8.98
C LYS A 94 -5.02 7.85 8.35
N LEU A 95 -5.49 6.65 8.00
CA LEU A 95 -6.84 6.44 7.49
C LEU A 95 -7.88 6.65 8.60
N GLN A 96 -7.61 6.17 9.82
CA GLN A 96 -8.46 6.38 11.00
C GLN A 96 -8.52 7.84 11.41
N GLU A 97 -7.37 8.53 11.49
CA GLU A 97 -7.29 9.98 11.77
C GLU A 97 -8.13 10.78 10.77
N ARG A 98 -8.05 10.45 9.47
CA ARG A 98 -8.87 11.10 8.43
C ARG A 98 -10.35 10.79 8.55
N ALA A 99 -10.72 9.55 8.86
CA ALA A 99 -12.11 9.18 9.05
C ALA A 99 -12.72 9.93 10.23
N MET A 100 -11.98 10.06 11.34
CA MET A 100 -12.42 10.85 12.49
C MET A 100 -12.50 12.34 12.19
N ALA A 101 -11.54 12.91 11.47
CA ALA A 101 -11.58 14.32 11.05
C ALA A 101 -12.77 14.66 10.14
N LEU A 102 -13.28 13.69 9.37
CA LEU A 102 -14.50 13.86 8.56
C LEU A 102 -15.79 13.73 9.39
N LEU A 103 -15.75 13.10 10.55
CA LEU A 103 -16.87 13.04 11.51
C LEU A 103 -16.90 14.27 12.42
N ASP A 104 -15.77 14.95 12.56
CA ASP A 104 -15.61 16.19 13.32
C ASP A 104 -15.89 17.45 12.47
N GLU A 105 -16.29 17.30 11.20
CA GLU A 105 -16.92 18.40 10.45
C GLU A 105 -18.26 18.68 11.13
N PRO A 106 -18.38 19.75 11.93
CA PRO A 106 -19.67 20.14 12.49
C PRO A 106 -20.49 20.51 11.26
N SER A 107 -21.48 19.69 10.98
CA SER A 107 -22.64 20.02 10.17
C SER A 107 -22.87 21.53 10.18
N LEU A 108 -22.71 22.16 9.01
CA LEU A 108 -23.30 23.42 8.54
C LEU A 108 -24.49 23.91 9.41
N LEU A 109 -24.16 24.40 10.59
CA LEU A 109 -25.00 25.07 11.58
C LEU A 109 -24.09 26.14 12.18
N GLU A 110 -23.77 27.13 11.36
CA GLU A 110 -24.31 28.50 11.44
C GLU A 110 -24.04 29.24 10.12
#